data_AF-A0A4V4LI15-F1
#
_entry.id   AF-A0A4V4LI15-F1
#
_cell.length_a   1.000
_cell.length_b   1.000
_cell.length_c   1.000
_cell.angle_alpha   90.00
_cell.angle_beta   90.00
_cell.angle_gamma   90.00
#
_symmetry.space_group_name_H-M   'P 1'
#
loop_
_entity.id
_entity.type
_entity.pdbx_description
1 polymer ?
#
loop_
_entity_poly.entity_id
_entity_poly.type
_entity_poly.pdbx_seq_one_letter_code
_entity_poly.pdbx_strand_id
1 'polypeptide(L)'
;GTGQAQSHDVIQEIAFSELTTLIYRDSISGPVARIVVGSQAEEFLIPKKILCASSTYFKAALTGQFMEGNTQKIVLDDTDAEVFRTFGLLKRLLSG
;
A
#
# COMPACT_ATOMS: atom_id res chain seq x y z
N GLY A 1 51.82 4.93 -2.44
CA GLY A 1 50.60 5.66 -2.08
C GLY A 1 49.44 4.72 -2.31
N THR A 2 48.73 4.35 -1.25
CA THR A 2 47.56 3.49 -1.29
C THR A 2 46.42 4.19 -2.03
N GLY A 3 45.92 3.58 -3.11
CA GLY A 3 44.80 4.10 -3.88
C GLY A 3 43.53 4.13 -3.03
N GLN A 4 43.05 5.33 -2.71
CA GLN A 4 41.74 5.54 -2.14
C GLN A 4 40.72 5.43 -3.28
N ALA A 5 39.81 4.45 -3.19
CA ALA A 5 38.58 4.49 -3.97
C ALA A 5 37.81 5.77 -3.60
N GLN A 6 37.48 6.58 -4.61
CA GLN A 6 36.71 7.80 -4.39
C GLN A 6 35.29 7.42 -3.97
N SER A 7 34.86 7.93 -2.82
CA SER A 7 33.52 7.69 -2.22
C SER A 7 32.34 8.13 -3.10
N HIS A 8 32.60 8.77 -4.25
CA HIS A 8 31.58 9.34 -5.12
C HIS A 8 31.05 8.37 -6.19
N ASP A 9 31.66 7.19 -6.37
CA ASP A 9 31.24 6.19 -7.38
C ASP A 9 30.10 5.25 -6.92
N VAL A 10 29.52 5.45 -5.74
CA VAL A 10 28.63 4.44 -5.10
C VAL A 10 27.15 4.63 -5.39
N ILE A 11 26.71 5.75 -5.95
CA ILE A 11 25.28 5.96 -6.27
C ILE A 11 25.12 6.00 -7.79
N GLN A 12 24.80 4.85 -8.38
CA GLN A 12 24.24 4.84 -9.73
C GLN A 12 22.88 5.55 -9.69
N GLU A 13 22.74 6.62 -10.49
CA GLU A 13 21.48 7.36 -10.64
C GLU A 13 20.43 6.46 -11.29
N ILE A 14 19.54 5.87 -10.48
CA ILE A 14 18.35 5.17 -10.98
C ILE A 14 17.42 6.23 -11.59
N ALA A 15 16.96 6.00 -12.82
CA ALA A 15 16.01 6.90 -13.47
C ALA A 15 14.75 7.07 -12.60
N PHE A 16 14.19 8.28 -12.55
CA PHE A 16 13.02 8.58 -11.71
C PHE A 16 11.82 7.63 -11.95
N SER A 17 11.63 7.17 -13.19
CA SER A 17 10.61 6.16 -13.56
C SER A 17 10.88 4.76 -12.99
N GLU A 18 12.15 4.40 -12.85
CA GLU A 18 12.55 3.16 -12.18
C GLU A 18 12.39 3.31 -10.66
N LEU A 19 12.66 4.49 -10.09
CA LEU A 19 12.38 4.79 -8.69
C LEU A 19 10.88 4.67 -8.38
N THR A 20 9.99 5.25 -9.20
CA THR A 20 8.54 5.12 -8.99
C THR A 20 8.09 3.67 -9.11
N THR A 21 8.63 2.92 -10.08
CA THR A 21 8.32 1.49 -10.26
C THR A 21 8.78 0.66 -9.06
N LEU A 22 9.97 0.92 -8.52
CA LEU A 22 10.51 0.22 -7.35
C LEU A 22 9.73 0.54 -6.08
N ILE A 23 9.38 1.81 -5.85
CA ILE A 23 8.53 2.24 -4.73
C ILE A 23 7.14 1.62 -4.84
N TYR A 24 6.58 1.56 -6.04
CA TYR A 24 5.28 0.91 -6.29
C TYR A 24 5.35 -0.60 -6.03
N ARG A 25 6.38 -1.28 -6.53
CA ARG A 25 6.63 -2.70 -6.25
C ARG A 25 6.73 -2.98 -4.77
N ASP A 26 7.45 -2.13 -4.02
CA ASP A 26 7.53 -2.27 -2.57
C ASP A 26 6.18 -2.04 -1.87
N SER A 27 5.34 -1.17 -2.42
CA SER A 27 4.02 -0.87 -1.89
C SER A 27 3.00 -2.00 -2.11
N ILE A 28 3.16 -2.78 -3.19
CA ILE A 28 2.30 -3.95 -3.48
C ILE A 28 2.88 -5.27 -2.98
N SER A 29 4.15 -5.30 -2.57
CA SER A 29 4.78 -6.48 -1.99
C SER A 29 4.45 -6.62 -0.50
N GLY A 30 4.30 -7.88 -0.05
CA GLY A 30 4.09 -8.20 1.37
C GLY A 30 2.62 -8.46 1.74
N PRO A 31 2.25 -8.24 3.03
CA PRO A 31 0.95 -8.64 3.55
C PRO A 31 -0.22 -7.94 2.86
N VAL A 32 -1.26 -8.70 2.59
CA VAL A 32 -2.52 -8.24 2.02
C VAL A 32 -3.59 -8.25 3.10
N ALA A 33 -4.44 -7.22 3.12
CA ALA A 33 -5.62 -7.17 3.98
C ALA A 33 -6.88 -7.44 3.14
N ARG A 34 -7.88 -8.06 3.78
CA ARG A 34 -9.19 -8.34 3.21
C ARG A 34 -10.20 -7.31 3.69
N ILE A 35 -10.74 -6.52 2.78
CA ILE A 35 -11.74 -5.50 3.07
C ILE A 35 -13.08 -6.01 2.57
N VAL A 36 -14.04 -6.18 3.48
CA VAL A 36 -15.41 -6.60 3.17
C VAL A 36 -16.29 -5.36 3.20
N VAL A 37 -16.99 -5.05 2.10
CA VAL A 37 -17.69 -3.77 1.93
C VAL A 37 -19.17 -3.98 1.66
N GLY A 38 -19.98 -3.19 2.34
CA GLY A 38 -21.42 -3.09 2.16
C GLY A 38 -22.19 -4.34 2.60
N SER A 39 -23.51 -4.23 2.48
CA SER A 39 -24.45 -5.30 2.87
C SER A 39 -24.32 -6.58 2.05
N GLN A 40 -23.79 -6.48 0.82
CA GLN A 40 -23.51 -7.62 -0.05
C GLN A 40 -22.17 -8.31 0.27
N ALA A 41 -21.44 -7.80 1.28
CA ALA A 41 -20.18 -8.37 1.74
C ALA A 41 -19.15 -8.58 0.62
N GLU A 42 -18.99 -7.61 -0.27
CA GLU A 42 -18.03 -7.72 -1.36
C GLU A 42 -16.60 -7.63 -0.83
N GLU A 43 -15.73 -8.55 -1.26
CA GLU A 43 -14.37 -8.66 -0.72
C GLU A 43 -13.31 -8.06 -1.67
N PHE A 44 -12.44 -7.23 -1.10
CA PHE A 44 -11.27 -6.64 -1.77
C PHE A 44 -9.99 -7.09 -1.09
N LEU A 45 -9.04 -7.59 -1.88
CA LEU A 45 -7.70 -7.94 -1.43
C LEU A 45 -6.74 -6.81 -1.79
N ILE A 46 -6.27 -6.06 -0.79
CA ILE A 46 -5.47 -4.86 -1.00
C ILE A 46 -4.17 -4.95 -0.18
N PRO A 47 -3.00 -4.66 -0.77
CA PRO A 47 -1.75 -4.59 -0.03
C PRO A 47 -1.85 -3.66 1.17
N LYS A 48 -1.46 -4.17 2.35
CA LYS A 48 -1.56 -3.47 3.63
C LYS A 48 -0.84 -2.12 3.59
N LYS A 49 0.34 -2.05 2.97
CA LYS A 49 1.12 -0.82 2.84
C LYS A 49 0.33 0.28 2.12
N ILE A 50 -0.41 -0.05 1.06
CA ILE A 50 -1.25 0.90 0.33
C ILE A 50 -2.36 1.45 1.23
N LEU A 51 -3.06 0.57 1.95
CA LEU A 51 -4.13 0.96 2.87
C LEU A 51 -3.61 1.87 3.98
N CYS A 52 -2.53 1.47 4.65
CA CYS A 52 -1.91 2.24 5.74
C CYS A 52 -1.35 3.59 5.27
N ALA A 53 -0.83 3.67 4.05
CA ALA A 53 -0.37 4.92 3.46
C ALA A 53 -1.52 5.84 3.03
N SER A 54 -2.70 5.26 2.71
CA SER A 54 -3.88 6.02 2.29
C SER A 54 -4.73 6.55 3.43
N SER A 55 -4.70 5.93 4.61
CA SER A 55 -5.64 6.22 5.69
C SER A 55 -5.05 5.92 7.06
N THR A 56 -5.17 6.88 7.97
CA THR A 56 -4.82 6.69 9.39
C THR A 56 -5.73 5.67 10.06
N TYR A 57 -6.99 5.54 9.62
CA TYR A 57 -7.91 4.51 10.09
C TYR A 57 -7.39 3.11 9.74
N PHE A 58 -7.08 2.85 8.47
CA PHE A 58 -6.55 1.54 8.06
C PHE A 58 -5.20 1.24 8.70
N LYS A 59 -4.35 2.25 8.88
CA LYS A 59 -3.11 2.09 9.63
C LYS A 59 -3.38 1.63 11.05
N ALA A 60 -4.23 2.34 11.79
CA ALA A 60 -4.56 2.01 13.18
C ALA A 60 -5.22 0.61 13.30
N ALA A 61 -6.17 0.29 12.43
CA ALA A 61 -6.87 -0.99 12.45
C ALA A 61 -5.93 -2.17 12.12
N LEU A 62 -5.11 -2.06 11.08
CA LEU A 62 -4.29 -3.19 10.59
C LEU A 62 -2.96 -3.35 11.33
N THR A 63 -2.46 -2.34 12.03
CA THR A 63 -1.23 -2.42 12.85
C THR A 63 -1.49 -2.37 14.35
N GLY A 64 -2.74 -2.14 14.76
CA GLY A 64 -3.14 -2.11 16.15
C GLY A 64 -3.24 -3.50 16.79
N GLN A 65 -3.66 -3.51 18.05
CA GLN A 65 -3.83 -4.74 18.84
C GLN A 65 -5.26 -5.31 18.76
N PHE A 66 -6.13 -4.70 17.95
CA PHE A 66 -7.50 -5.16 17.75
C PHE A 66 -7.56 -6.37 16.81
N MET A 67 -8.75 -6.96 16.68
CA MET A 67 -8.97 -8.18 15.91
C MET A 67 -8.57 -8.01 14.44
N GLU A 68 -8.79 -6.84 13.87
CA GLU A 68 -8.41 -6.46 12.51
C GLU A 68 -6.89 -6.53 12.32
N GLY A 69 -6.12 -6.16 13.35
CA GLY A 69 -4.66 -6.22 13.36
C GLY A 69 -4.12 -7.65 13.36
N ASN A 70 -4.86 -8.60 13.94
CA ASN A 70 -4.49 -10.02 13.90
C ASN A 70 -5.00 -10.74 12.65
N THR A 71 -6.26 -10.49 12.28
CA THR A 71 -6.93 -11.18 11.17
C THR A 71 -6.61 -10.59 9.80
N GLN A 72 -6.08 -9.37 9.76
CA GLN A 72 -5.91 -8.57 8.54
C GLN A 72 -7.22 -8.44 7.75
N LYS A 73 -8.36 -8.46 8.44
CA LYS A 73 -9.70 -8.33 7.88
C LYS A 73 -10.38 -7.10 8.46
N ILE A 74 -11.00 -6.29 7.61
CA ILE A 74 -11.84 -5.15 8.00
C ILE A 74 -13.20 -5.29 7.33
N VAL A 75 -14.27 -4.97 8.06
CA VAL A 75 -15.63 -4.92 7.55
C VAL A 75 -16.10 -3.46 7.56
N LEU A 76 -16.58 -2.98 6.42
CA LEU A 76 -17.14 -1.64 6.21
C LEU A 76 -18.59 -1.81 5.75
N ASP A 77 -19.49 -2.06 6.70
CA ASP A 77 -20.90 -2.35 6.46
C ASP A 77 -21.72 -1.13 6.02
N ASP A 78 -21.28 0.07 6.39
CA ASP A 78 -21.87 1.37 6.04
C ASP A 78 -21.36 1.96 4.72
N THR A 79 -20.41 1.28 4.06
CA THR A 79 -19.75 1.78 2.85
C THR A 79 -20.29 1.07 1.62
N ASP A 80 -20.62 1.84 0.58
CA ASP A 80 -21.01 1.30 -0.72
C ASP A 80 -19.79 0.77 -1.50
N ALA A 81 -19.94 -0.41 -2.11
CA ALA A 81 -18.84 -1.08 -2.80
C ALA A 81 -18.41 -0.35 -4.09
N GLU A 82 -19.30 0.35 -4.80
CA GLU A 82 -18.94 1.16 -5.97
C GLU A 82 -18.15 2.40 -5.56
N VAL A 83 -18.53 3.02 -4.44
CA VAL A 83 -17.75 4.13 -3.85
C VAL A 83 -16.35 3.66 -3.47
N PHE A 84 -16.24 2.49 -2.81
CA PHE A 84 -14.94 1.92 -2.43
C PHE A 84 -14.06 1.58 -3.65
N ARG A 85 -14.64 1.02 -4.72
CA ARG A 85 -13.94 0.76 -5.99
C ARG A 85 -13.37 2.03 -6.61
N THR A 86 -14.13 3.12 -6.60
CA THR A 86 -13.72 4.39 -7.23
C THR A 86 -12.49 4.98 -6.55
N PHE A 87 -12.39 4.88 -5.22
CA PHE A 87 -11.17 5.24 -4.48
C PHE A 87 -9.95 4.42 -4.92
N GLY A 88 -10.12 3.11 -5.15
CA GLY A 88 -9.05 2.23 -5.64
C GLY A 88 -8.57 2.59 -7.06
N LEU A 89 -9.50 2.97 -7.94
CA LEU A 89 -9.20 3.36 -9.32
C LEU A 89 -8.51 4.72 -9.42
N LEU A 90 -8.95 5.72 -8.62
CA LEU A 90 -8.36 7.06 -8.64
C LEU A 90 -6.89 7.04 -8.22
N LYS A 91 -6.51 6.22 -7.22
CA LYS A 91 -5.10 6.05 -6.85
C LYS A 91 -4.24 5.43 -7.95
N ARG A 92 -4.79 4.52 -8.76
CA ARG A 92 -4.06 3.89 -9.87
C ARG A 92 -3.84 4.84 -11.05
N LEU A 93 -4.77 5.78 -11.28
CA LEU A 93 -4.65 6.80 -12.33
C LEU A 93 -3.71 7.95 -11.93
N LEU A 94 -3.64 8.31 -10.65
CA LEU A 94 -2.74 9.36 -10.15
C LEU A 94 -1.29 8.90 -9.94
N SER A 95 -1.00 7.63 -10.17
CA SER A 95 0.35 7.05 -10.10
C SER A 95 0.92 6.64 -11.46
N GLY A 96 0.26 7.04 -12.56
CA GLY A 96 0.74 6.90 -13.94
C GLY A 96 1.51 8.12 -14.41
#